data_AF-A0A838H7S8-F1
#
_entry.id   AF-A0A838H7S8-F1
#
_cell.length_a   1.000
_cell.length_b   1.000
_cell.length_c   1.000
_cell.angle_alpha   90.00
_cell.angle_beta   90.00
_cell.angle_gamma   90.00
#
_symmetry.space_group_name_H-M   'P 1'
#
loop_
_entity.id
_entity.type
_entity.pdbx_description
1 polymer ?
#
loop_
_entity_poly.entity_id
_entity_poly.type
_entity_poly.pdbx_seq_one_letter_code
_entity_poly.pdbx_strand_id
1 'polypeptide(L)'
;MFDIGPAEFMVLALVALFVFGPDKLPDIARQAGRMLKSLRTTVTQAKSQLTDELGPGFNDVDLRDLTPRALVQKHIFDDAADEAPARPGHRPLEKGEDPPYDVDAT
;
A
#
# COMPACT_ATOMS: atom_id res chain seq x y z
N MET A 1 14.55 -2.38 5.62
CA MET A 1 15.94 -1.88 5.53
C MET A 1 15.96 -0.50 4.87
N PHE A 2 15.54 0.52 5.63
CA PHE A 2 15.70 1.97 5.41
C PHE A 2 15.22 2.58 6.74
N ASP A 3 16.14 2.77 7.68
CA ASP A 3 15.82 3.38 8.99
C ASP A 3 15.81 4.90 8.81
N ILE A 4 14.73 5.43 8.20
CA ILE A 4 14.57 6.85 7.94
C ILE A 4 13.83 7.45 9.13
N GLY A 5 14.60 7.99 10.07
CA GLY A 5 14.07 8.78 11.17
C GLY A 5 13.81 10.24 10.79
N PRO A 6 13.28 11.03 11.74
CA PRO A 6 13.07 12.47 11.55
C PRO A 6 14.36 13.23 11.19
N ALA A 7 15.51 12.78 11.70
CA ALA A 7 16.81 13.41 11.43
C ALA A 7 17.27 13.16 9.99
N GLU A 8 17.15 11.92 9.51
CA GLU A 8 17.49 11.53 8.14
C GLU A 8 16.60 12.25 7.13
N PHE A 9 15.31 12.42 7.44
CA PHE A 9 14.39 13.23 6.63
C PHE A 9 14.85 14.69 6.52
N MET A 10 15.36 15.28 7.61
CA MET A 10 15.86 16.66 7.59
C MET A 10 17.12 16.79 6.72
N VAL A 11 18.02 15.81 6.76
CA VAL A 11 19.19 15.77 5.87
C VAL A 11 18.76 15.66 4.41
N LEU A 12 17.82 14.77 4.09
CA LEU A 12 17.28 14.64 2.73
C LEU A 12 16.60 15.93 2.25
N ALA A 13 15.87 16.63 3.13
CA ALA A 13 15.26 17.91 2.81
C ALA A 13 16.34 18.96 2.49
N LEU A 14 17.42 19.03 3.27
CA LEU A 14 18.54 19.94 2.99
C LEU A 14 19.23 19.61 1.66
N VAL A 15 19.45 18.34 1.36
CA VAL A 15 20.01 17.90 0.07
C VAL A 15 19.09 18.30 -1.08
N ALA A 16 17.78 18.07 -0.96
CA ALA A 16 16.81 18.48 -1.97
C ALA A 16 16.80 20.00 -2.15
N LEU A 17 16.87 20.77 -1.06
CA LEU A 17 16.95 22.23 -1.09
C LEU A 17 18.23 22.71 -1.80
N PHE A 18 19.36 22.03 -1.62
CA PHE A 18 20.61 22.38 -2.29
C PHE A 18 20.60 22.05 -3.79
N VAL A 19 20.08 20.87 -4.14
CA VAL A 19 20.04 20.38 -5.53
C VAL A 19 19.04 21.17 -6.38
N PHE A 20 17.82 21.36 -5.86
CA PHE A 20 16.73 22.00 -6.61
C PHE A 20 16.61 23.50 -6.31
N GLY A 21 17.05 23.95 -5.15
CA GLY A 21 16.88 25.32 -4.65
C GLY A 21 15.61 25.49 -3.79
N PRO A 22 15.66 26.30 -2.72
CA PRO A 22 14.52 26.57 -1.82
C PRO A 22 13.34 27.22 -2.54
N ASP A 23 13.60 28.00 -3.59
CA ASP A 23 12.54 28.70 -4.32
C ASP A 23 11.84 27.80 -5.36
N LYS A 24 12.53 26.78 -5.89
CA LYS A 24 11.98 25.92 -6.95
C LYS A 24 11.20 24.72 -6.42
N LEU A 25 11.61 24.16 -5.28
CA LEU A 25 10.89 23.06 -4.65
C LEU A 25 9.40 23.32 -4.42
N PRO A 26 8.95 24.46 -3.83
CA PRO A 26 7.54 24.71 -3.61
C PRO A 26 6.77 24.84 -4.93
N ASP A 27 7.37 25.39 -5.97
CA ASP A 27 6.73 25.53 -7.28
C ASP A 27 6.55 24.18 -7.98
N ILE A 28 7.57 23.31 -7.92
CA ILE A 28 7.49 21.93 -8.43
C ILE A 28 6.43 21.14 -7.66
N ALA A 29 6.42 21.22 -6.32
CA ALA A 29 5.42 20.56 -5.49
C ALA A 29 3.99 21.03 -5.82
N ARG A 30 3.79 22.33 -6.03
CA ARG A 30 2.50 22.90 -6.47
C ARG A 30 2.09 22.39 -7.85
N GLN A 31 3.02 22.29 -8.78
CA GLN A 31 2.75 21.76 -10.13
C GLN A 31 2.36 20.28 -10.08
N ALA A 32 3.12 19.46 -9.36
CA ALA A 32 2.83 18.05 -9.15
C ALA A 32 1.47 17.86 -8.46
N GLY A 33 1.17 18.66 -7.43
CA GLY A 33 -0.12 18.61 -6.74
C GLY A 33 -1.30 18.97 -7.63
N ARG A 34 -1.14 20.00 -8.50
CA ARG A 34 -2.17 20.34 -9.50
C ARG A 34 -2.37 19.23 -10.52
N MET A 35 -1.28 18.65 -11.03
CA MET A 35 -1.34 17.53 -11.96
C MET A 35 -2.05 16.32 -11.34
N LEU A 36 -1.70 15.97 -10.11
CA LEU A 36 -2.32 14.86 -9.37
C LEU A 36 -3.82 15.12 -9.13
N LYS A 37 -4.19 16.36 -8.78
CA LYS A 37 -5.60 16.74 -8.61
C LYS A 37 -6.37 16.60 -9.91
N SER A 38 -5.83 17.12 -11.01
CA SER A 38 -6.44 17.01 -12.34
C SER A 38 -6.61 15.54 -12.75
N LEU A 39 -5.57 14.73 -12.57
CA LEU A 39 -5.62 13.29 -12.86
C LEU A 39 -6.69 12.59 -12.03
N ARG A 40 -6.76 12.86 -10.71
CA ARG A 40 -7.82 12.32 -9.84
C ARG A 40 -9.21 12.71 -10.33
N THR A 41 -9.42 13.97 -10.72
CA THR A 41 -10.70 14.44 -11.26
C THR A 41 -11.05 13.71 -12.57
N THR A 42 -10.10 13.60 -13.50
CA THR A 42 -10.30 12.87 -14.76
C THR A 42 -10.66 11.40 -14.54
N VAL A 43 -9.93 10.70 -13.66
CA VAL A 43 -10.23 9.30 -13.30
C VAL A 43 -11.60 9.17 -12.64
N THR A 44 -11.97 10.09 -11.74
CA THR A 44 -13.27 10.08 -11.06
C THR A 44 -14.42 10.29 -12.06
N GLN A 45 -14.24 11.20 -13.03
CA GLN A 45 -15.23 11.47 -14.06
C GLN A 45 -15.39 10.30 -15.03
N ALA A 46 -14.28 9.70 -15.50
CA ALA A 46 -14.32 8.52 -16.36
C ALA A 46 -15.01 7.34 -15.67
N LYS A 47 -14.74 7.15 -14.37
CA LYS A 47 -15.43 6.16 -13.54
C LYS A 47 -16.93 6.43 -13.45
N SER A 48 -17.34 7.68 -13.25
CA SER A 48 -18.76 8.07 -13.23
C SER A 48 -19.44 7.73 -14.54
N GLN A 49 -18.85 8.11 -15.67
CA GLN A 49 -19.39 7.83 -17.01
C GLN A 49 -19.55 6.33 -17.25
N LEU A 50 -18.55 5.52 -16.85
CA LEU A 50 -18.60 4.07 -16.99
C LEU A 50 -19.69 3.43 -16.11
N THR A 51 -19.89 3.96 -14.89
CA THR A 51 -21.00 3.53 -14.02
C THR A 51 -22.37 3.94 -14.58
N ASP A 52 -22.47 5.13 -15.19
CA ASP A 52 -23.71 5.65 -15.77
C ASP A 52 -24.11 4.88 -17.05
N GLU A 53 -23.15 4.49 -17.89
CA GLU A 53 -23.39 3.77 -19.15
C GLU A 53 -23.61 2.26 -18.98
N LEU A 54 -22.90 1.62 -18.05
CA LEU A 54 -23.03 0.17 -17.81
C LEU A 54 -24.16 -0.19 -16.83
N GLY A 55 -24.77 0.82 -16.20
CA GLY A 55 -25.87 0.67 -15.26
C GLY A 55 -25.46 0.03 -13.92
N PRO A 56 -26.39 -0.02 -12.94
CA PRO A 56 -26.13 -0.51 -11.58
C PRO A 56 -25.80 -2.01 -11.48
N GLY A 57 -25.69 -2.74 -12.61
CA GLY A 57 -25.30 -4.15 -12.67
C GLY A 57 -23.79 -4.43 -12.69
N PHE A 58 -22.93 -3.41 -12.80
CA PHE A 58 -21.47 -3.54 -12.71
C PHE A 58 -20.90 -3.26 -11.31
N ASN A 59 -21.77 -3.21 -10.28
CA ASN A 59 -21.40 -3.06 -8.88
C ASN A 59 -20.54 -4.24 -8.33
N ASP A 60 -20.40 -5.33 -9.08
CA ASP A 60 -19.60 -6.49 -8.71
C ASP A 60 -18.12 -6.43 -9.17
N VAL A 61 -17.72 -5.41 -9.95
CA VAL A 61 -16.29 -5.12 -10.12
C VAL A 61 -15.86 -4.33 -8.90
N ASP A 62 -15.06 -4.95 -8.04
CA ASP A 62 -14.70 -4.41 -6.72
C ASP A 62 -13.84 -3.14 -6.84
N LEU A 63 -14.50 -1.99 -7.00
CA LEU A 63 -13.92 -0.65 -7.15
C LEU A 63 -12.94 -0.27 -6.02
N ARG A 64 -12.96 -1.00 -4.91
CA ARG A 64 -12.10 -0.82 -3.73
C ARG A 64 -10.72 -1.42 -3.92
N ASP A 65 -10.61 -2.47 -4.73
CA ASP A 65 -9.34 -3.15 -5.03
C ASP A 65 -8.48 -2.39 -6.04
N LEU A 66 -9.08 -1.49 -6.82
CA LEU A 66 -8.36 -0.58 -7.71
C LEU A 66 -7.88 0.71 -7.04
N THR A 67 -8.04 0.84 -5.71
CA THR A 67 -7.46 1.99 -5.03
C THR A 67 -5.95 1.79 -4.87
N PRO A 68 -5.12 2.81 -5.18
CA PRO A 68 -3.66 2.66 -5.14
C PRO A 68 -3.15 2.24 -3.76
N ARG A 69 -3.88 2.58 -2.68
CA ARG A 69 -3.58 2.11 -1.33
C ARG A 69 -3.84 0.62 -1.16
N ALA A 70 -4.96 0.09 -1.65
CA ALA A 70 -5.25 -1.34 -1.60
C ALA A 70 -4.29 -2.13 -2.50
N LEU A 71 -3.92 -1.58 -3.66
CA LEU A 71 -2.95 -2.20 -4.57
C LEU A 71 -1.55 -2.29 -3.95
N VAL A 72 -1.07 -1.20 -3.36
CA VAL A 72 0.20 -1.17 -2.61
C VAL A 72 0.13 -2.08 -1.39
N GLN A 73 -0.99 -2.11 -0.67
CA GLN A 73 -1.17 -3.02 0.45
C GLN A 73 -1.04 -4.48 0.00
N LYS A 74 -1.74 -4.88 -1.05
CA LYS A 74 -1.69 -6.24 -1.58
C LYS A 74 -0.34 -6.60 -2.23
N HIS A 75 0.35 -5.68 -2.91
CA HIS A 75 1.59 -5.99 -3.66
C HIS A 75 2.89 -5.68 -2.92
N ILE A 76 2.86 -4.92 -1.82
CA ILE A 76 4.07 -4.58 -1.04
C ILE A 76 4.04 -5.26 0.34
N PHE A 77 2.87 -5.43 0.95
CA PHE A 77 2.77 -5.97 2.32
C PHE A 77 2.46 -7.47 2.35
N ASP A 78 1.65 -8.01 1.43
CA ASP A 78 1.39 -9.47 1.41
C ASP A 78 2.62 -10.24 0.86
N ASP A 79 3.32 -9.73 -0.17
CA ASP A 79 4.60 -10.31 -0.63
C ASP A 79 5.66 -10.37 0.49
N ALA A 80 5.66 -9.39 1.40
CA ALA A 80 6.56 -9.37 2.55
C ALA A 80 6.14 -10.32 3.69
N ALA A 81 4.85 -10.72 3.74
CA ALA A 81 4.34 -11.69 4.69
C ALA A 81 4.61 -13.14 4.26
N ASP A 82 4.64 -13.40 2.94
CA ASP A 82 4.97 -14.71 2.37
C ASP A 82 6.47 -15.09 2.50
N GLU A 83 7.35 -14.12 2.77
CA GLU A 83 8.79 -14.35 2.98
C GLU A 83 9.17 -14.86 4.39
N ALA A 84 8.22 -15.05 5.31
CA ALA A 84 8.52 -15.63 6.63
C ALA A 84 8.67 -17.17 6.53
N PRO A 85 9.87 -17.75 6.77
CA PRO A 85 10.06 -19.18 6.61
C PRO A 85 9.21 -19.97 7.61
N ALA A 86 8.36 -20.85 7.09
CA ALA A 86 7.57 -21.79 7.88
C ALA A 86 8.51 -22.64 8.76
N ARG A 87 8.39 -22.49 10.09
CA ARG A 87 9.13 -23.32 11.04
C ARG A 87 8.70 -24.77 10.85
N PRO A 88 9.62 -25.72 10.57
CA PRO A 88 9.25 -27.11 10.36
C PRO A 88 8.58 -27.67 11.62
N GLY A 89 7.35 -28.20 11.49
CA GLY A 89 6.63 -28.86 12.58
C GLY A 89 5.46 -28.08 13.20
N HIS A 90 5.20 -26.84 12.79
CA HIS A 90 3.96 -26.13 13.15
C HIS A 90 3.05 -25.99 11.94
N ARG A 91 2.30 -27.05 11.66
CA ARG A 91 1.06 -26.91 10.89
C ARG A 91 -0.02 -26.36 11.83
N PRO A 92 -0.87 -25.43 11.37
CA PRO A 92 -2.06 -25.02 12.12
C PRO A 92 -2.93 -26.25 12.44
N LEU A 93 -3.29 -26.44 13.72
CA LEU A 93 -4.14 -27.55 14.15
C LEU A 93 -5.51 -27.47 13.47
N GLU A 94 -6.03 -28.60 13.02
CA GLU A 94 -7.37 -28.65 12.45
C GLU A 94 -8.44 -28.58 13.55
N LYS A 95 -9.65 -28.13 13.20
CA LYS A 95 -10.71 -27.87 14.20
C LYS A 95 -11.17 -29.17 14.85
N GLY A 96 -10.79 -29.38 16.12
CA GLY A 96 -11.09 -30.58 16.89
C GLY A 96 -9.92 -31.56 17.01
N GLU A 97 -8.74 -31.19 16.52
CA GLU A 97 -7.50 -31.91 16.76
C GLU A 97 -6.92 -31.48 18.12
N ASP A 98 -6.72 -32.44 19.02
CA ASP A 98 -6.05 -32.17 20.29
C ASP A 98 -4.54 -32.01 20.04
N PRO A 99 -3.90 -30.98 20.62
CA PRO A 99 -2.48 -30.78 20.46
C PRO A 99 -1.71 -32.00 21.02
N PRO A 100 -0.63 -32.43 20.34
CA PRO A 100 0.19 -33.53 20.83
C PRO A 100 0.74 -33.16 22.21
N TYR A 101 0.33 -33.91 23.23
CA TYR A 101 0.86 -33.79 24.58
C TYR A 101 1.86 -34.92 24.84
N ASP A 102 2.97 -34.56 25.48
CA ASP A 102 4.00 -35.52 25.86
C ASP A 102 3.63 -36.16 27.20
N VAL A 103 3.45 -37.48 27.21
CA VAL A 103 3.08 -38.25 28.41
C VAL A 103 4.26 -38.59 29.30
N ASP A 104 5.49 -38.40 28.81
CA ASP A 104 6.72 -38.62 29.58
C ASP A 104 7.10 -37.38 30.43
N ALA A 105 6.33 -36.29 30.33
CA ALA A 105 6.46 -35.13 31.18
C ALA A 105 5.87 -35.40 32.58
N THR A 106 6.68 -35.92 33.50
CA THR A 106 6.44 -35.91 34.96
C THR A 106 7.38 -34.95 35.66
#